data_AF-A0A4Y2DAX6-F1
#
_entry.id   AF-A0A4Y2DAX6-F1
#
_cell.length_a   1.000
_cell.length_b   1.000
_cell.length_c   1.000
_cell.angle_alpha   90.00
_cell.angle_beta   90.00
_cell.angle_gamma   90.00
#
_symmetry.space_group_name_H-M   'P 1'
#
loop_
_entity.id
_entity.type
_entity.pdbx_description
1 polymer ?
#
loop_
_entity_poly.entity_id
_entity_poly.type
_entity_poly.pdbx_seq_one_letter_code
_entity_poly.pdbx_strand_id
1 'polypeptide(L)'
;MTHRVMKKFTNKHVHVSGLNKMNAKLAVQVLSQSVGSALCYLTALNYLPSSASNTADFCTKIVDLFDSLNSRVLMHRTKPLLSAASSSSKHLDEWRR
;
A
#
# COMPACT_ATOMS: atom_id res chain seq x y z
N MET A 1 -11.49 21.79 12.59
CA MET A 1 -10.56 20.65 12.47
C MET A 1 -10.22 20.45 10.99
N THR A 2 -8.96 20.40 10.60
CA THR A 2 -8.56 20.14 9.21
C THR A 2 -8.46 18.64 8.97
N HIS A 3 -9.31 18.10 8.10
CA HIS A 3 -9.28 16.69 7.72
C HIS A 3 -8.24 16.47 6.61
N ARG A 4 -7.23 15.64 6.89
CA ARG A 4 -6.22 15.23 5.89
C ARG A 4 -6.59 13.87 5.32
N VAL A 5 -6.50 13.74 4.00
CA VAL A 5 -6.74 12.49 3.26
C VAL A 5 -5.74 11.41 3.68
N MET A 6 -4.47 11.77 3.91
CA MET A 6 -3.41 10.86 4.37
C MET A 6 -2.76 11.34 5.68
N LYS A 7 -3.36 11.03 6.83
CA LYS A 7 -2.88 11.53 8.14
C LYS A 7 -1.44 11.13 8.52
N LYS A 8 -0.99 9.94 8.09
CA LYS A 8 0.35 9.41 8.43
C LYS A 8 1.45 9.94 7.51
N PHE A 9 1.09 10.46 6.34
CA PHE A 9 2.04 10.90 5.33
C PHE A 9 2.60 12.27 5.72
N THR A 10 3.93 12.35 5.82
CA THR A 10 4.68 13.55 6.23
C THR A 10 5.96 13.67 5.42
N ASN A 11 6.65 14.81 5.50
CA ASN A 11 7.90 15.03 4.77
C ASN A 11 8.97 13.95 4.98
N LYS A 12 8.97 13.25 6.12
CA LYS A 12 9.90 12.14 6.41
C LYS A 12 9.74 10.94 5.46
N HIS A 13 8.60 10.83 4.78
CA HIS A 13 8.30 9.76 3.83
C HIS A 13 8.86 10.04 2.43
N VAL A 14 9.01 11.31 2.08
CA VAL A 14 9.51 11.76 0.77
C VAL A 14 11.00 12.08 0.87
N HIS A 15 11.38 12.86 1.89
CA HIS A 15 12.75 13.30 2.12
C HIS A 15 13.41 12.37 3.14
N VAL A 16 13.82 11.18 2.68
CA VAL A 16 14.38 10.13 3.53
C VAL A 16 15.88 10.38 3.78
N SER A 17 16.26 10.57 5.04
CA SER A 17 17.64 10.85 5.45
C SER A 17 18.08 10.06 6.69
N GLY A 18 19.39 9.86 6.85
CA GLY A 18 20.00 9.16 7.99
C GLY A 18 19.38 7.79 8.24
N LEU A 19 19.06 7.50 9.51
CA LEU A 19 18.47 6.23 9.96
C LEU A 19 17.08 5.96 9.36
N ASN A 20 16.37 6.97 8.84
CA ASN A 20 15.06 6.77 8.23
C ASN A 20 15.13 5.91 6.96
N LYS A 21 16.28 5.84 6.30
CA LYS A 21 16.48 5.00 5.09
C LYS A 21 16.27 3.51 5.37
N MET A 22 16.57 3.07 6.58
CA MET A 22 16.39 1.67 7.01
C MET A 22 15.02 1.41 7.64
N ASN A 23 14.19 2.44 7.80
CA ASN A 23 12.93 2.31 8.50
C ASN A 23 11.83 1.80 7.56
N ALA A 24 11.68 0.47 7.49
CA ALA A 24 10.67 -0.20 6.68
C ALA A 24 9.24 0.31 6.94
N LYS A 25 8.94 0.80 8.15
CA LYS A 25 7.64 1.40 8.47
C LYS A 25 7.32 2.62 7.59
N LEU A 26 8.31 3.47 7.31
CA LEU A 26 8.11 4.63 6.44
C LEU A 26 7.81 4.19 5.01
N ALA A 27 8.55 3.20 4.49
CA ALA A 27 8.32 2.65 3.15
C ALA A 27 6.92 2.03 3.01
N VAL A 28 6.52 1.18 3.97
CA VAL A 28 5.19 0.54 3.97
C VAL A 28 4.06 1.57 4.07
N GLN A 29 4.27 2.69 4.78
CA GLN A 29 3.29 3.77 4.85
C GLN A 29 3.13 4.53 3.52
N VAL A 30 4.23 4.72 2.78
CA VAL A 30 4.19 5.31 1.42
C VAL A 30 3.41 4.42 0.46
N LEU A 31 3.66 3.12 0.51
CA LEU A 31 3.08 2.16 -0.44
C LEU A 31 1.79 1.52 0.10
N SER A 32 1.01 2.25 0.89
CA SER A 32 -0.18 1.71 1.55
C SER A 32 -1.46 1.85 0.74
N GLN A 33 -2.48 1.04 1.06
CA GLN A 33 -3.78 1.09 0.39
C GLN A 33 -4.44 2.46 0.52
N SER A 34 -4.29 3.11 1.68
CA SER A 34 -4.80 4.48 1.88
C SER A 34 -4.14 5.50 0.97
N VAL A 35 -2.87 5.30 0.60
CA VAL A 35 -2.19 6.18 -0.36
C VAL A 35 -2.76 5.95 -1.76
N GLY A 36 -2.89 4.68 -2.19
CA GLY A 36 -3.51 4.34 -3.47
C GLY A 36 -4.94 4.91 -3.61
N SER A 37 -5.81 4.70 -2.61
CA SER A 37 -7.18 5.24 -2.62
C SER A 37 -7.21 6.77 -2.69
N ALA A 38 -6.29 7.44 -2.01
CA ALA A 38 -6.20 8.89 -2.04
C ALA A 38 -5.69 9.43 -3.37
N LEU A 39 -4.75 8.73 -4.02
CA LEU A 39 -4.31 9.05 -5.39
C LEU A 39 -5.49 8.92 -6.38
N CYS A 40 -6.26 7.83 -6.31
CA CYS A 40 -7.46 7.67 -7.14
C CYS A 40 -8.48 8.80 -6.88
N TYR A 41 -8.77 9.10 -5.61
CA TYR A 41 -9.71 10.15 -5.22
C TYR A 41 -9.29 11.52 -5.75
N LEU A 42 -8.03 11.92 -5.57
CA LEU A 42 -7.54 13.22 -6.03
C LEU A 42 -7.44 13.29 -7.56
N THR A 43 -7.17 12.17 -8.23
CA THR A 43 -7.22 12.08 -9.70
C THR A 43 -8.64 12.27 -10.23
N ALA A 44 -9.63 11.61 -9.61
CA ALA A 44 -11.04 11.75 -9.98
C ALA A 44 -11.58 13.18 -9.80
N LEU A 45 -11.01 13.94 -8.85
CA LEU A 45 -11.32 15.36 -8.64
C LEU A 45 -10.48 16.30 -9.51
N ASN A 46 -9.65 15.79 -10.41
CA ASN A 46 -8.73 16.55 -11.26
C ASN A 46 -7.69 17.38 -10.49
N TYR A 47 -7.38 17.02 -9.24
CA TYR A 47 -6.27 17.62 -8.47
C TYR A 47 -4.92 16.98 -8.80
N LEU A 48 -4.92 15.79 -9.40
CA LEU A 48 -3.74 15.07 -9.87
C LEU A 48 -3.90 14.69 -11.35
N PRO A 49 -2.78 14.54 -12.09
CA PRO A 49 -2.83 14.04 -13.45
C PRO A 49 -3.35 12.60 -13.50
N SER A 50 -3.94 12.20 -14.61
CA SER A 50 -4.43 10.83 -14.83
C SER A 50 -3.37 9.75 -14.62
N SER A 51 -2.08 10.09 -14.83
CA SER A 51 -0.96 9.19 -14.57
C SER A 51 -0.81 8.80 -13.08
N ALA A 52 -1.43 9.53 -12.15
CA ALA A 52 -1.43 9.17 -10.73
C ALA A 52 -2.20 7.86 -10.45
N SER A 53 -3.12 7.46 -11.34
CA SER A 53 -3.77 6.14 -11.25
C SER A 53 -2.76 4.99 -11.40
N ASN A 54 -1.73 5.14 -12.24
CA ASN A 54 -0.68 4.13 -12.38
C ASN A 54 0.08 3.93 -11.05
N THR A 55 0.33 5.02 -10.33
CA THR A 55 0.96 4.96 -9.00
C THR A 55 0.02 4.35 -7.98
N ALA A 56 -1.28 4.61 -8.06
CA ALA A 56 -2.27 3.99 -7.19
C ALA A 56 -2.30 2.46 -7.39
N ASP A 57 -2.32 2.00 -8.63
CA ASP A 57 -2.25 0.58 -8.98
C ASP A 57 -0.96 -0.07 -8.46
N PHE A 58 0.17 0.64 -8.57
CA PHE A 58 1.44 0.19 -8.01
C PHE A 58 1.37 0.04 -6.49
N CYS A 59 0.79 1.02 -5.77
CA CYS A 59 0.59 0.92 -4.32
C CYS A 59 -0.24 -0.31 -3.95
N THR A 60 -1.32 -0.60 -4.68
CA THR A 60 -2.15 -1.79 -4.44
C THR A 60 -1.35 -3.08 -4.64
N LYS A 61 -0.62 -3.21 -5.75
CA LYS A 61 0.25 -4.37 -6.00
C LYS A 61 1.27 -4.60 -4.87
N ILE A 62 1.91 -3.54 -4.39
CA ILE A 62 2.90 -3.67 -3.33
C ILE A 62 2.25 -3.98 -1.98
N VAL A 63 1.09 -3.41 -1.65
CA VAL A 63 0.34 -3.79 -0.44
C VAL A 63 -0.01 -5.27 -0.49
N ASP A 64 -0.55 -5.73 -1.60
CA ASP A 64 -1.00 -7.11 -1.76
C ASP A 64 0.18 -8.08 -1.64
N LEU A 65 1.31 -7.78 -2.29
CA LEU A 65 2.54 -8.54 -2.14
C LEU A 65 3.06 -8.53 -0.69
N PHE A 66 3.11 -7.36 -0.03
CA PHE A 66 3.59 -7.23 1.34
C PHE A 66 2.72 -8.00 2.33
N ASP A 67 1.40 -7.86 2.23
CA ASP A 67 0.44 -8.59 3.07
C ASP A 67 0.59 -10.11 2.85
N SER A 68 0.81 -10.56 1.60
CA SER A 68 1.04 -11.97 1.22
C SER A 68 2.30 -12.60 1.80
N LEU A 69 3.35 -11.81 2.02
CA LEU A 69 4.65 -12.28 2.51
C LEU A 69 4.84 -12.03 4.01
N ASN A 70 4.00 -11.20 4.62
CA ASN A 70 4.15 -10.76 6.01
C ASN A 70 2.92 -11.09 6.88
N SER A 71 2.11 -12.06 6.46
CA SER A 71 1.01 -12.57 7.30
C SER A 71 1.53 -13.26 8.55
N ARG A 72 0.79 -13.09 9.65
CA ARG A 72 1.03 -13.76 10.94
C ARG A 72 -0.19 -14.52 11.44
N VAL A 73 -1.20 -14.70 10.59
CA VAL A 73 -2.47 -15.36 10.92
C VAL A 73 -2.81 -16.40 9.88
N LEU A 74 -3.50 -17.47 10.29
CA LEU A 74 -3.93 -18.53 9.37
C LEU A 74 -4.96 -18.02 8.37
N MET A 75 -5.94 -17.24 8.84
CA MET A 75 -7.00 -16.68 8.01
C MET A 75 -7.38 -15.28 8.47
N HIS A 76 -7.43 -14.34 7.51
CA HIS A 76 -7.88 -12.97 7.73
C HIS A 76 -9.18 -12.70 6.97
N ARG A 77 -10.22 -12.31 7.70
CA ARG A 77 -11.62 -12.27 7.20
C ARG A 77 -11.83 -11.37 5.98
N THR A 78 -11.12 -10.25 5.92
CA THR A 78 -11.34 -9.22 4.90
C THR A 78 -10.19 -9.05 3.92
N LYS A 79 -9.03 -9.68 4.19
CA LYS A 79 -7.81 -9.54 3.38
C LYS A 79 -7.22 -10.93 3.15
N PRO A 80 -7.65 -11.64 2.10
CA PRO A 80 -7.23 -13.01 1.86
C PRO A 80 -5.71 -13.17 1.75
N LEU A 81 -5.01 -12.19 1.17
CA LEU A 81 -3.55 -12.20 1.07
C LEU A 81 -2.86 -11.97 2.43
N LEU A 82 -3.53 -11.40 3.43
CA LEU A 82 -3.01 -11.32 4.79
C LEU A 82 -3.31 -12.59 5.59
N SER A 83 -3.16 -13.77 4.98
CA SER A 83 -3.44 -15.09 5.57
C SER A 83 -2.27 -16.04 5.30
N ALA A 84 -2.31 -17.26 5.83
CA ALA A 84 -1.27 -18.25 5.52
C ALA A 84 -1.39 -18.68 4.04
N ALA A 85 -0.25 -18.74 3.35
CA ALA A 85 -0.21 -19.25 1.99
C ALA A 85 -0.46 -20.77 1.97
N SER A 86 -1.35 -21.19 1.07
CA SER A 86 -1.67 -22.59 0.82
C SER A 86 -1.89 -22.82 -0.68
N SER A 87 -1.85 -24.09 -1.12
CA SER A 87 -2.12 -24.47 -2.51
C SER A 87 -3.50 -24.03 -3.02
N SER A 88 -4.46 -23.82 -2.12
CA SER A 88 -5.83 -23.40 -2.43
C SER A 88 -6.05 -21.88 -2.29
N SER A 89 -5.02 -21.14 -1.89
CA SER A 89 -5.12 -19.70 -1.62
C SER A 89 -4.73 -18.86 -2.83
N LYS A 90 -5.20 -17.60 -2.87
CA LYS A 90 -4.94 -16.65 -3.97
C LYS A 90 -3.50 -16.16 -4.08
N HIS A 91 -2.61 -16.58 -3.17
CA HIS A 91 -1.21 -16.16 -3.15
C HIS A 91 -0.47 -16.53 -4.45
N LEU A 92 -0.73 -17.74 -4.98
CA LEU A 92 -0.07 -18.20 -6.20
C LEU A 92 -0.47 -17.38 -7.43
N ASP A 93 -1.71 -16.90 -7.49
CA ASP A 93 -2.16 -16.03 -8.58
C ASP A 93 -1.51 -14.66 -8.48
N GLU A 94 -1.38 -14.11 -7.28
CA GLU A 94 -0.75 -12.81 -7.04
C GLU A 94 0.76 -12.85 -7.35
N TRP A 95 1.47 -13.90 -6.95
CA TRP A 95 2.93 -14.01 -7.17
C TRP A 95 3.33 -14.27 -8.63
N ARG A 96 2.40 -14.64 -9.50
CA ARG A 96 2.64 -14.89 -10.93
C ARG A 96 2.38 -13.67 -11.83
N ARG A 97 1.77 -12.61 -11.29
CA ARG A 97 1.50 -11.36 -12.02
C ARG A 97 2.76 -10.55 -12.23
#